data_AF-A0A956JXB0-F1
#
_entry.id   AF-A0A956JXB0-F1
#
_cell.length_a   1.000
_cell.length_b   1.000
_cell.length_c   1.000
_cell.angle_alpha   90.00
_cell.angle_beta   90.00
_cell.angle_gamma   90.00
#
_symmetry.space_group_name_H-M   'P 1'
#
loop_
_entity.id
_entity.type
_entity.pdbx_description
1 polymer ?
#
loop_
_entity_poly.entity_id
_entity_poly.type
_entity_poly.pdbx_seq_one_letter_code
_entity_poly.pdbx_strand_id
1 'polypeptide(L)'
;MRLTLVVALLVTLGAATAHADTPAQILDRVAAAPDDAKVAARAIADLDAYIEAHPDDAEGPMTRAKIQSHVGKKEDAAASYELALRIDPKTPDADYNLAVVLLDLGREADAVKHLEAAVVVNPKDVDAYYNLGQVHYNHQRYAKALAAWQKSLALAPGDFTSAKKIVQAYNGLGRDKDAAKARAVVVKLWKDSKDPGVQKLTEYVIDQFVVGDHAVMAYEPLPGNGAPVVFRFTVHGAGGAVTDAFAIEQAGKGYVVSRTRADGTRTELKVKLGKKLPGWKKLRATMQRAMRTALDAAP
;
A
#
# COMPACT_ATOMS: atom_id res chain seq x y z
N MET A 1 -12.91 -20.61 81.23
CA MET A 1 -11.53 -20.58 81.77
C MET A 1 -10.82 -21.82 81.21
N ARG A 2 -9.86 -21.79 80.29
CA ARG A 2 -8.80 -20.82 79.99
C ARG A 2 -8.63 -20.59 78.48
N LEU A 3 -8.29 -19.33 78.18
CA LEU A 3 -7.82 -18.76 76.92
C LEU A 3 -6.33 -19.09 76.66
N THR A 4 -5.79 -18.52 75.57
CA THR A 4 -4.38 -18.42 75.07
C THR A 4 -3.82 -19.67 74.37
N LEU A 5 -3.31 -19.64 73.13
CA LEU A 5 -2.59 -18.62 72.33
C LEU A 5 -2.75 -18.98 70.82
N VAL A 6 -3.40 -18.21 69.96
CA VAL A 6 -2.88 -17.19 69.00
C VAL A 6 -1.51 -17.52 68.35
N VAL A 7 -1.49 -17.40 67.00
CA VAL A 7 -0.36 -17.24 66.06
C VAL A 7 0.28 -18.52 65.50
N ALA A 8 -0.27 -18.99 64.38
CA ALA A 8 0.53 -19.51 63.26
C ALA A 8 0.08 -18.79 61.97
N LEU A 9 0.13 -17.45 62.02
CA LEU A 9 0.16 -16.60 60.84
C LEU A 9 1.63 -16.54 60.40
N LEU A 10 1.92 -17.16 59.24
CA LEU A 10 2.98 -16.85 58.27
C LEU A 10 3.19 -18.10 57.39
N VAL A 11 2.10 -18.60 56.79
CA VAL A 11 2.25 -19.01 55.39
C VAL A 11 2.55 -17.70 54.70
N THR A 12 3.80 -17.51 54.30
CA THR A 12 4.24 -16.39 53.48
C THR A 12 3.39 -16.40 52.22
N LEU A 13 2.30 -15.64 52.28
CA LEU A 13 1.61 -15.02 51.16
C LEU A 13 2.60 -14.01 50.54
N GLY A 14 3.64 -14.58 49.97
CA GLY A 14 4.70 -13.96 49.20
C GLY A 14 4.90 -14.78 47.94
N ALA A 15 3.81 -15.35 47.40
CA ALA A 15 3.71 -15.48 45.96
C ALA A 15 3.67 -14.04 45.47
N ALA A 16 4.83 -13.56 45.01
CA ALA A 16 4.93 -12.28 44.35
C ALA A 16 3.73 -12.16 43.41
N THR A 17 2.88 -11.17 43.65
CA THR A 17 2.11 -10.57 42.57
C THR A 17 3.15 -9.92 41.67
N ALA A 18 3.88 -10.73 40.90
CA ALA A 18 4.41 -10.27 39.64
C ALA A 18 3.18 -9.71 38.95
N HIS A 19 3.09 -8.38 38.89
CA HIS A 19 2.04 -7.74 38.10
C HIS A 19 2.22 -8.36 36.72
N ALA A 20 1.23 -9.13 36.27
CA ALA A 20 1.27 -9.66 34.92
C ALA A 20 1.50 -8.46 34.00
N ASP A 21 2.53 -8.54 33.16
CA ASP A 21 2.90 -7.44 32.27
C ASP A 21 1.65 -6.99 31.52
N THR A 22 1.40 -5.69 31.46
CA THR A 22 0.30 -5.15 30.65
C THR A 22 0.56 -5.43 29.17
N PRO A 23 -0.46 -5.39 28.29
CA PRO A 23 -0.24 -5.59 26.86
C PRO A 23 0.84 -4.64 26.30
N ALA A 24 0.84 -3.38 26.73
CA ALA A 24 1.89 -2.42 26.41
C ALA A 24 3.30 -2.90 26.84
N GLN A 25 3.47 -3.36 28.08
CA GLN A 25 4.75 -3.88 28.56
C GLN A 25 5.19 -5.14 27.79
N ILE A 26 4.23 -6.00 27.44
CA ILE A 26 4.50 -7.19 26.62
C ILE A 26 4.99 -6.77 25.22
N LEU A 27 4.36 -5.77 24.62
CA LEU A 27 4.74 -5.23 23.30
C LEU A 27 6.14 -4.61 23.33
N ASP A 28 6.49 -3.87 24.37
CA ASP A 28 7.82 -3.26 24.52
C ASP A 28 8.94 -4.33 24.52
N ARG A 29 8.69 -5.51 25.10
CA ARG A 29 9.65 -6.62 25.05
C ARG A 29 9.88 -7.12 23.62
N VAL A 30 8.83 -7.20 22.80
CA VAL A 30 8.95 -7.56 21.38
C VAL A 30 9.67 -6.44 20.62
N ALA A 31 9.37 -5.18 20.89
CA ALA A 31 10.04 -4.04 20.26
C ALA A 31 11.55 -4.00 20.57
N ALA A 32 11.96 -4.47 21.75
CA ALA A 32 13.38 -4.58 22.13
C ALA A 32 14.12 -5.72 21.41
N ALA A 33 13.41 -6.73 20.90
CA ALA A 33 13.98 -7.87 20.19
C ALA A 33 13.06 -8.30 19.02
N PRO A 34 12.91 -7.44 17.98
CA PRO A 34 11.86 -7.58 16.98
C PRO A 34 12.01 -8.83 16.08
N ASP A 35 13.23 -9.34 15.95
CA ASP A 35 13.54 -10.52 15.14
C ASP A 35 13.65 -11.82 15.97
N ASP A 36 13.44 -11.74 17.29
CA ASP A 36 13.52 -12.91 18.15
C ASP A 36 12.17 -13.64 18.22
N ALA A 37 12.06 -14.72 17.46
CA ALA A 37 10.87 -15.56 17.41
C ALA A 37 10.49 -16.17 18.79
N LYS A 38 11.45 -16.39 19.68
CA LYS A 38 11.16 -16.90 21.04
C LYS A 38 10.55 -15.81 21.91
N VAL A 39 11.03 -14.57 21.81
CA VAL A 39 10.45 -13.42 22.51
C VAL A 39 9.02 -13.20 22.04
N ALA A 40 8.78 -13.21 20.73
CA ALA A 40 7.44 -13.07 20.18
C ALA A 40 6.50 -14.22 20.61
N ALA A 41 6.97 -15.46 20.57
CA ALA A 41 6.17 -16.61 21.02
C ALA A 41 5.81 -16.51 22.52
N ARG A 42 6.76 -16.08 23.35
CA ARG A 42 6.51 -15.86 24.78
C ARG A 42 5.51 -14.72 25.01
N ALA A 43 5.66 -13.61 24.28
CA ALA A 43 4.74 -12.48 24.35
C ALA A 43 3.31 -12.87 23.97
N ILE A 44 3.12 -13.69 22.93
CA ILE A 44 1.80 -14.22 22.56
C ILE A 44 1.20 -15.06 23.69
N ALA A 45 1.99 -15.95 24.31
CA ALA A 45 1.51 -16.78 25.42
C ALA A 45 1.15 -15.95 26.67
N ASP A 46 1.94 -14.91 26.97
CA ASP A 46 1.62 -13.99 28.08
C ASP A 46 0.35 -13.18 27.77
N LEU A 47 0.10 -12.82 26.50
CA LEU A 47 -1.15 -12.18 26.07
C LEU A 47 -2.35 -13.12 26.10
N ASP A 48 -2.17 -14.41 25.82
CA ASP A 48 -3.24 -15.40 25.98
C ASP A 48 -3.69 -15.49 27.45
N ALA A 49 -2.74 -15.55 28.39
CA ALA A 49 -3.04 -15.52 29.82
C ALA A 49 -3.69 -14.19 30.26
N TYR A 50 -3.25 -13.06 29.69
CA TYR A 50 -3.87 -11.76 29.93
C TYR A 50 -5.33 -11.73 29.45
N ILE A 51 -5.61 -12.22 28.24
CA ILE A 51 -6.95 -12.26 27.65
C ILE A 51 -7.89 -13.15 28.47
N GLU A 52 -7.40 -14.28 29.00
CA GLU A 52 -8.17 -15.14 29.90
C GLU A 52 -8.52 -14.43 31.23
N ALA A 53 -7.61 -13.63 31.77
CA ALA A 53 -7.83 -12.86 32.99
C ALA A 53 -8.68 -11.58 32.77
N HIS A 54 -8.69 -11.06 31.54
CA HIS A 54 -9.33 -9.79 31.16
C HIS A 54 -10.18 -9.95 29.87
N PRO A 55 -11.25 -10.77 29.88
CA PRO A 55 -11.99 -11.11 28.67
C PRO A 55 -12.75 -9.94 28.03
N ASP A 56 -13.00 -8.87 28.78
CA ASP A 56 -13.69 -7.66 28.33
C ASP A 56 -12.73 -6.52 27.93
N ASP A 57 -11.41 -6.79 27.91
CA ASP A 57 -10.39 -5.82 27.50
C ASP A 57 -9.89 -6.10 26.08
N ALA A 58 -10.14 -5.16 25.16
CA ALA A 58 -9.73 -5.27 23.76
C ALA A 58 -8.21 -5.04 23.56
N GLU A 59 -7.48 -4.50 24.53
CA GLU A 59 -6.05 -4.19 24.40
C GLU A 59 -5.20 -5.46 24.26
N GLY A 60 -5.55 -6.53 24.97
CA GLY A 60 -4.88 -7.83 24.90
C GLY A 60 -4.93 -8.42 23.48
N PRO A 61 -6.13 -8.68 22.91
CA PRO A 61 -6.25 -9.21 21.56
C PRO A 61 -5.66 -8.27 20.50
N MET A 62 -5.81 -6.95 20.67
CA MET A 62 -5.22 -5.95 19.78
C MET A 62 -3.70 -6.04 19.73
N THR A 63 -3.06 -6.15 20.89
CA THR A 63 -1.60 -6.29 20.99
C THR A 63 -1.12 -7.64 20.44
N ARG A 64 -1.86 -8.71 20.73
CA ARG A 64 -1.56 -10.05 20.19
C ARG A 64 -1.59 -10.05 18.67
N ALA A 65 -2.59 -9.39 18.08
CA ALA A 65 -2.73 -9.24 16.64
C ALA A 65 -1.55 -8.48 16.00
N LYS A 66 -1.10 -7.38 16.62
CA LYS A 66 0.08 -6.62 16.15
C LYS A 66 1.33 -7.49 16.13
N ILE A 67 1.60 -8.25 17.19
CA ILE A 67 2.75 -9.15 17.27
C ILE A 67 2.63 -10.27 16.24
N GLN A 68 1.45 -10.91 16.13
CA GLN A 68 1.20 -11.96 15.14
C GLN A 68 1.40 -11.47 13.71
N SER A 69 0.93 -10.25 13.40
CA SER A 69 1.13 -9.61 12.10
C SER A 69 2.62 -9.38 11.83
N HIS A 70 3.37 -8.89 12.82
CA HIS A 70 4.82 -8.66 12.70
C HIS A 70 5.60 -9.95 12.43
N VAL A 71 5.23 -11.06 13.08
CA VAL A 71 5.88 -12.36 12.87
C VAL A 71 5.28 -13.17 11.70
N GLY A 72 4.43 -12.56 10.87
CA GLY A 72 3.89 -13.16 9.66
C GLY A 72 2.77 -14.19 9.88
N LYS A 73 2.23 -14.33 11.09
CA LYS A 73 1.06 -15.16 11.40
C LYS A 73 -0.24 -14.43 11.06
N LYS A 74 -0.45 -14.20 9.77
CA LYS A 74 -1.51 -13.31 9.25
C LYS A 74 -2.92 -13.78 9.60
N GLU A 75 -3.21 -15.08 9.50
CA GLU A 75 -4.51 -15.64 9.85
C GLU A 75 -4.82 -15.48 11.35
N ASP A 76 -3.83 -15.74 12.21
CA ASP A 76 -3.97 -15.57 13.65
C ASP A 76 -4.16 -14.09 14.02
N ALA A 77 -3.42 -13.19 13.35
CA ALA A 77 -3.54 -11.75 13.52
C ALA A 77 -4.95 -11.26 13.18
N ALA A 78 -5.51 -11.72 12.05
CA ALA A 78 -6.87 -11.38 11.66
C ALA A 78 -7.89 -11.81 12.72
N ALA A 79 -7.79 -13.05 13.22
CA ALA A 79 -8.67 -13.56 14.27
C ALA A 79 -8.56 -12.77 15.59
N SER A 80 -7.35 -12.31 15.94
CA SER A 80 -7.12 -11.49 17.13
C SER A 80 -7.66 -10.06 16.98
N TYR A 81 -7.52 -9.43 15.82
CA TYR A 81 -8.17 -8.13 15.55
C TYR A 81 -9.70 -8.25 15.56
N GLU A 82 -10.26 -9.30 14.96
CA GLU A 82 -11.70 -9.59 15.02
C GLU A 82 -12.19 -9.84 16.46
N LEU A 83 -11.35 -10.42 17.32
CA LEU A 83 -11.65 -10.53 18.75
C LEU A 83 -11.66 -9.15 19.43
N ALA A 84 -10.65 -8.32 19.19
CA ALA A 84 -10.61 -6.94 19.73
C ALA A 84 -11.86 -6.15 19.34
N LEU A 85 -12.25 -6.18 18.06
CA LEU A 85 -13.44 -5.51 17.53
C LEU A 85 -14.77 -6.09 18.06
N ARG A 86 -14.80 -7.38 18.43
CA ARG A 86 -15.97 -7.97 19.10
C ARG A 86 -16.13 -7.48 20.54
N ILE A 87 -15.02 -7.25 21.24
CA ILE A 87 -15.01 -6.73 22.61
C ILE A 87 -15.33 -5.24 22.62
N ASP A 88 -14.61 -4.45 21.82
CA ASP A 88 -14.88 -3.04 21.59
C ASP A 88 -14.84 -2.71 20.08
N PRO A 89 -16.02 -2.49 19.45
CA PRO A 89 -16.12 -2.12 18.04
C PRO A 89 -15.45 -0.78 17.68
N LYS A 90 -15.04 0.03 18.67
CA LYS A 90 -14.33 1.30 18.45
C LYS A 90 -12.87 1.24 18.85
N THR A 91 -12.32 0.03 19.03
CA THR A 91 -10.88 -0.16 19.30
C THR A 91 -10.07 0.63 18.26
N PRO A 92 -9.27 1.62 18.68
CA PRO A 92 -8.52 2.46 17.76
C PRO A 92 -7.64 1.63 16.82
N ASP A 93 -7.61 1.97 15.54
CA ASP A 93 -6.79 1.35 14.50
C ASP A 93 -7.06 -0.14 14.22
N ALA A 94 -7.95 -0.82 14.94
CA ALA A 94 -8.20 -2.25 14.77
C ALA A 94 -8.79 -2.58 13.40
N ASP A 95 -9.79 -1.82 12.95
CA ASP A 95 -10.38 -1.95 11.61
C ASP A 95 -9.34 -1.71 10.50
N TYR A 96 -8.53 -0.66 10.62
CA TYR A 96 -7.47 -0.38 9.63
C TYR A 96 -6.44 -1.52 9.57
N ASN A 97 -5.92 -1.94 10.72
CA ASN A 97 -4.88 -2.98 10.78
C ASN A 97 -5.41 -4.35 10.33
N LEU A 98 -6.66 -4.69 10.69
CA LEU A 98 -7.33 -5.88 10.18
C LEU A 98 -7.46 -5.82 8.66
N ALA A 99 -7.87 -4.68 8.12
CA ALA A 99 -7.97 -4.53 6.67
C ALA A 99 -6.62 -4.72 5.97
N VAL A 100 -5.53 -4.17 6.51
CA VAL A 100 -4.18 -4.38 5.95
C VAL A 100 -3.82 -5.87 5.94
N VAL A 101 -4.04 -6.59 7.05
CA VAL A 101 -3.82 -8.05 7.10
C VAL A 101 -4.71 -8.80 6.11
N LEU A 102 -5.97 -8.40 5.94
CA LEU A 102 -6.88 -9.01 4.98
C LEU A 102 -6.45 -8.77 3.53
N LEU A 103 -5.91 -7.60 3.19
CA LEU A 103 -5.32 -7.34 1.87
C LEU A 103 -4.13 -8.25 1.61
N ASP A 104 -3.28 -8.41 2.62
CA ASP A 104 -2.13 -9.31 2.60
C ASP A 104 -2.48 -10.79 2.45
N LEU A 105 -3.70 -11.17 2.87
CA LEU A 105 -4.28 -12.50 2.69
C LEU A 105 -5.10 -12.63 1.38
N GLY A 106 -5.17 -11.57 0.55
CA GLY A 106 -5.96 -11.54 -0.68
C GLY A 106 -7.48 -11.45 -0.46
N ARG A 107 -7.94 -11.18 0.75
CA ARG A 107 -9.36 -11.03 1.13
C ARG A 107 -9.84 -9.59 0.94
N GLU A 108 -9.69 -9.07 -0.28
CA GLU A 108 -9.93 -7.65 -0.60
C GLU A 108 -11.36 -7.18 -0.27
N ALA A 109 -12.37 -8.02 -0.48
CA ALA A 109 -13.77 -7.67 -0.24
C ALA A 109 -14.07 -7.36 1.23
N ASP A 110 -13.46 -8.10 2.16
CA ASP A 110 -13.61 -7.88 3.60
C ASP A 110 -12.72 -6.73 4.06
N ALA A 111 -11.52 -6.58 3.49
CA ALA A 111 -10.67 -5.43 3.75
C ALA A 111 -11.36 -4.09 3.44
N VAL A 112 -12.15 -4.00 2.34
CA VAL A 112 -12.92 -2.78 2.03
C VAL A 112 -13.90 -2.43 3.14
N LYS A 113 -14.62 -3.41 3.70
CA LYS A 113 -15.60 -3.16 4.77
C LYS A 113 -14.92 -2.57 6.00
N HIS A 114 -13.77 -3.15 6.39
CA HIS A 114 -13.00 -2.67 7.53
C HIS A 114 -12.33 -1.32 7.27
N LEU A 115 -11.83 -1.05 6.07
CA LEU A 115 -11.34 0.29 5.73
C LEU A 115 -12.47 1.35 5.75
N GLU A 116 -13.66 1.00 5.27
CA GLU A 116 -14.84 1.88 5.33
C GLU A 116 -15.24 2.15 6.79
N ALA A 117 -15.16 1.16 7.68
CA ALA A 117 -15.36 1.34 9.12
C ALA A 117 -14.25 2.22 9.75
N ALA A 118 -12.99 1.99 9.39
CA ALA A 118 -11.84 2.74 9.89
C ALA A 118 -11.97 4.24 9.63
N VAL A 119 -12.39 4.66 8.43
CA VAL A 119 -12.58 6.09 8.11
C VAL A 119 -13.83 6.70 8.75
N VAL A 120 -14.77 5.89 9.22
CA VAL A 120 -15.91 6.36 10.03
C VAL A 120 -15.47 6.60 11.46
N VAL A 121 -14.68 5.68 12.03
CA VAL A 121 -14.13 5.81 13.40
C VAL A 121 -13.10 6.94 13.48
N ASN A 122 -12.18 6.99 12.51
CA ASN A 122 -11.16 8.02 12.37
C ASN A 122 -11.23 8.69 10.98
N PRO A 123 -12.01 9.78 10.84
CA PRO A 123 -12.12 10.50 9.56
C PRO A 123 -10.84 11.22 9.10
N LYS A 124 -9.76 11.18 9.88
CA LYS A 124 -8.46 11.80 9.57
C LYS A 124 -7.38 10.75 9.25
N ASP A 125 -7.73 9.47 9.17
CA ASP A 125 -6.80 8.41 8.83
C ASP A 125 -6.39 8.48 7.35
N VAL A 126 -5.20 9.02 7.09
CA VAL A 126 -4.62 9.19 5.74
C VAL A 126 -4.43 7.84 5.07
N ASP A 127 -3.90 6.86 5.80
CA ASP A 127 -3.53 5.56 5.26
C ASP A 127 -4.76 4.71 4.93
N ALA A 128 -5.83 4.80 5.74
CA ALA A 128 -7.10 4.16 5.44
C ALA A 128 -7.71 4.69 4.13
N TYR A 129 -7.72 6.02 3.92
CA TYR A 129 -8.16 6.59 2.64
C TYR A 129 -7.25 6.20 1.47
N TYR A 130 -5.94 6.13 1.69
CA TYR A 130 -5.01 5.69 0.67
C TYR A 130 -5.29 4.24 0.24
N ASN A 131 -5.45 3.33 1.19
CA ASN A 131 -5.71 1.92 0.94
C ASN A 131 -7.10 1.69 0.33
N LEU A 132 -8.14 2.43 0.76
CA LEU A 132 -9.44 2.43 0.08
C LEU A 132 -9.31 2.80 -1.40
N GLY A 133 -8.52 3.83 -1.67
CA GLY A 133 -8.25 4.26 -3.04
C GLY A 133 -7.60 3.15 -3.86
N GLN A 134 -6.60 2.48 -3.30
CA GLN A 134 -5.86 1.39 -3.94
C GLN A 134 -6.75 0.19 -4.27
N VAL A 135 -7.56 -0.26 -3.32
CA VAL A 135 -8.46 -1.41 -3.54
C VAL A 135 -9.52 -1.08 -4.58
N HIS A 136 -10.12 0.10 -4.51
CA HIS A 136 -11.07 0.54 -5.53
C HIS A 136 -10.44 0.66 -6.92
N TYR A 137 -9.18 1.09 -7.01
CA TYR A 137 -8.46 1.16 -8.27
C TYR A 137 -8.21 -0.23 -8.88
N ASN A 138 -7.80 -1.20 -8.06
CA ASN A 138 -7.59 -2.59 -8.49
C ASN A 138 -8.87 -3.19 -9.10
N HIS A 139 -10.03 -2.85 -8.53
CA HIS A 139 -11.34 -3.24 -9.06
C HIS A 139 -11.88 -2.31 -10.16
N GLN A 140 -11.04 -1.44 -10.74
CA GLN A 140 -11.40 -0.49 -11.81
C GLN A 140 -12.52 0.49 -11.44
N ARG A 141 -12.79 0.68 -10.13
CA ARG A 141 -13.76 1.66 -9.60
C ARG A 141 -13.09 3.03 -9.46
N TYR A 142 -12.59 3.55 -10.58
CA TYR A 142 -11.70 4.73 -10.61
C TYR A 142 -12.30 5.99 -9.95
N ALA A 143 -13.61 6.18 -10.02
CA ALA A 143 -14.27 7.33 -9.39
C ALA A 143 -14.21 7.25 -7.85
N LYS A 144 -14.43 6.07 -7.26
CA LYS A 144 -14.28 5.86 -5.82
C LYS A 144 -12.83 5.96 -5.39
N ALA A 145 -11.91 5.39 -6.18
CA ALA A 145 -10.48 5.49 -5.95
C ALA A 145 -10.00 6.95 -5.91
N LEU A 146 -10.42 7.74 -6.89
CA LEU A 146 -10.15 9.17 -6.98
C LEU A 146 -10.62 9.91 -5.73
N ALA A 147 -11.87 9.68 -5.30
CA ALA A 147 -12.43 10.36 -4.13
C ALA A 147 -11.63 10.05 -2.85
N ALA A 148 -11.28 8.78 -2.63
CA ALA A 148 -10.50 8.36 -1.47
C ALA A 148 -9.08 8.96 -1.47
N TRP A 149 -8.36 8.90 -2.60
CA TRP A 149 -7.04 9.51 -2.70
C TRP A 149 -7.05 11.04 -2.63
N GLN A 150 -8.12 11.70 -3.08
CA GLN A 150 -8.31 13.13 -2.86
C GLN A 150 -8.49 13.47 -1.38
N LYS A 151 -9.19 12.62 -0.61
CA LYS A 151 -9.29 12.77 0.84
C LYS A 151 -7.95 12.56 1.53
N SER A 152 -7.22 11.50 1.17
CA SER A 152 -5.85 11.26 1.63
C SER A 152 -4.95 12.48 1.39
N LEU A 153 -4.88 12.98 0.15
CA LEU A 153 -4.07 14.16 -0.19
C LEU A 153 -4.56 15.44 0.50
N ALA A 154 -5.86 15.60 0.74
CA ALA A 154 -6.37 16.77 1.47
C ALA A 154 -5.95 16.76 2.95
N LEU A 155 -5.87 15.57 3.57
CA LEU A 155 -5.38 15.38 4.94
C LEU A 155 -3.85 15.49 5.03
N ALA A 156 -3.13 15.06 4.00
CA ALA A 156 -1.68 15.15 3.88
C ALA A 156 -1.27 15.83 2.55
N PRO A 157 -1.30 17.18 2.44
CA PRO A 157 -1.08 17.90 1.17
C PRO A 157 0.29 17.70 0.52
N GLY A 158 1.28 17.21 1.28
CA GLY A 158 2.62 16.89 0.79
C GLY A 158 2.78 15.46 0.28
N ASP A 159 1.74 14.61 0.35
CA ASP A 159 1.85 13.21 -0.05
C ASP A 159 1.97 13.05 -1.56
N PHE A 160 3.21 12.93 -2.01
CA PHE A 160 3.57 12.67 -3.40
C PHE A 160 2.95 11.38 -3.94
N THR A 161 2.76 10.37 -3.08
CA THR A 161 2.21 9.07 -3.49
C THR A 161 0.73 9.19 -3.83
N SER A 162 -0.10 9.77 -2.95
CA SER A 162 -1.51 10.04 -3.27
C SER A 162 -1.66 10.92 -4.51
N ALA A 163 -0.81 11.94 -4.68
CA ALA A 163 -0.86 12.80 -5.86
C ALA A 163 -0.64 12.03 -7.17
N LYS A 164 0.33 11.10 -7.21
CA LYS A 164 0.51 10.22 -8.39
C LYS A 164 -0.70 9.33 -8.63
N LYS A 165 -1.27 8.74 -7.58
CA LYS A 165 -2.45 7.88 -7.68
C LYS A 165 -3.68 8.62 -8.23
N ILE A 166 -3.85 9.90 -7.90
CA ILE A 166 -4.90 10.75 -8.49
C ILE A 166 -4.73 10.90 -10.01
N VAL A 167 -3.50 11.05 -10.52
CA VAL A 167 -3.24 11.06 -11.97
C VAL A 167 -3.68 9.73 -12.60
N GLN A 168 -3.32 8.60 -11.99
CA GLN A 168 -3.72 7.26 -12.44
C GLN A 168 -5.25 7.12 -12.50
N ALA A 169 -5.96 7.58 -11.47
CA ALA A 169 -7.42 7.54 -11.43
C ALA A 169 -8.08 8.38 -12.53
N TYR A 170 -7.59 9.61 -12.78
CA TYR A 170 -8.10 10.43 -13.89
C TYR A 170 -7.84 9.81 -15.26
N ASN A 171 -6.66 9.20 -15.44
CA ASN A 171 -6.31 8.45 -16.64
C ASN A 171 -7.27 7.26 -16.86
N GLY A 172 -7.56 6.49 -15.81
CA GLY A 172 -8.55 5.40 -15.85
C GLY A 172 -9.96 5.86 -16.21
N LEU A 173 -10.36 7.05 -15.78
CA LEU A 173 -11.62 7.69 -16.14
C LEU A 173 -11.64 8.30 -17.56
N GLY A 174 -10.49 8.38 -18.24
CA GLY A 174 -10.35 9.10 -19.51
C GLY A 174 -10.53 10.61 -19.38
N ARG A 175 -10.33 11.18 -18.19
CA ARG A 175 -10.43 12.62 -17.91
C ARG A 175 -9.09 13.32 -18.15
N ASP A 176 -8.66 13.36 -19.41
CA ASP A 176 -7.31 13.79 -19.79
C ASP A 176 -6.94 15.20 -19.31
N LYS A 177 -7.89 16.15 -19.37
CA LYS A 177 -7.66 17.53 -18.91
C LYS A 177 -7.42 17.60 -17.41
N ASP A 178 -8.10 16.77 -16.63
CA ASP A 178 -7.95 16.73 -15.18
C ASP A 178 -6.69 15.97 -14.77
N ALA A 179 -6.35 14.91 -15.49
CA ALA A 179 -5.05 14.24 -15.35
C ALA A 179 -3.88 15.22 -15.57
N ALA A 180 -3.96 16.08 -16.59
CA ALA A 180 -2.94 17.10 -16.84
C ALA A 180 -2.81 18.13 -15.70
N LYS A 181 -3.93 18.53 -15.09
CA LYS A 181 -3.91 19.38 -13.89
C LYS A 181 -3.31 18.67 -12.68
N ALA A 182 -3.69 17.42 -12.45
CA ALA A 182 -3.16 16.61 -11.36
C ALA A 182 -1.65 16.36 -11.54
N ARG A 183 -1.17 16.16 -12.77
CA ARG A 183 0.26 16.09 -13.09
C ARG A 183 1.00 17.35 -12.67
N ALA A 184 0.42 18.54 -12.89
CA ALA A 184 1.06 19.78 -12.45
C ALA A 184 1.24 19.83 -10.92
N VAL A 185 0.30 19.26 -10.16
CA VAL A 185 0.44 19.09 -8.70
C VAL A 185 1.57 18.12 -8.36
N VAL A 186 1.66 16.97 -9.03
CA VAL A 186 2.77 16.01 -8.85
C VAL A 186 4.11 16.69 -9.11
N VAL A 187 4.28 17.39 -10.23
CA VAL A 187 5.52 18.09 -10.56
C VAL A 187 5.87 19.16 -9.53
N LYS A 188 4.88 19.89 -9.01
CA LYS A 188 5.09 20.86 -7.95
C LYS A 188 5.59 20.17 -6.67
N LEU A 189 4.88 19.13 -6.22
CA LEU A 189 5.27 18.38 -5.02
C LEU A 189 6.67 17.76 -5.16
N TRP A 190 7.01 17.25 -6.34
CA TRP A 190 8.36 16.74 -6.62
C TRP A 190 9.43 17.84 -6.44
N LYS A 191 9.23 19.02 -7.03
CA LYS A 191 10.16 20.16 -6.92
C LYS A 191 10.32 20.67 -5.49
N ASP A 192 9.21 20.73 -4.77
CA ASP A 192 9.16 21.30 -3.42
C ASP A 192 9.57 20.27 -2.34
N SER A 193 9.64 18.98 -2.69
CA SER A 193 9.94 17.91 -1.74
C SER A 193 11.37 18.00 -1.22
N LYS A 194 11.53 17.73 0.08
CA LYS A 194 12.83 17.53 0.74
C LYS A 194 13.18 16.04 0.90
N ASP A 195 12.27 15.15 0.53
CA ASP A 195 12.50 13.71 0.59
C ASP A 195 13.51 13.32 -0.51
N PRO A 196 14.69 12.78 -0.16
CA PRO A 196 15.69 12.35 -1.13
C PRO A 196 15.17 11.28 -2.10
N GLY A 197 14.26 10.42 -1.66
CA GLY A 197 13.60 9.41 -2.49
C GLY A 197 12.76 10.06 -3.58
N VAL A 198 12.00 11.10 -3.26
CA VAL A 198 11.21 11.86 -4.23
C VAL A 198 12.11 12.67 -5.16
N GLN A 199 13.09 13.40 -4.65
CA GLN A 199 13.97 14.26 -5.46
C GLN A 199 14.78 13.47 -6.51
N LYS A 200 15.16 12.23 -6.20
CA LYS A 200 15.91 11.36 -7.13
C LYS A 200 15.05 10.79 -8.27
N LEU A 201 13.72 10.89 -8.18
CA LEU A 201 12.84 10.40 -9.24
C LEU A 201 13.03 11.20 -10.51
N THR A 202 13.16 10.48 -11.62
CA THR A 202 13.22 11.03 -12.97
C THR A 202 11.91 10.80 -13.73
N GLU A 203 11.08 9.86 -13.27
CA GLU A 203 9.79 9.50 -13.82
C GLU A 203 8.90 8.87 -12.74
N TYR A 204 7.60 8.75 -13.01
CA TYR A 204 6.66 8.10 -12.11
C TYR A 204 5.60 7.30 -12.86
N VAL A 205 5.10 6.23 -12.22
CA VAL A 205 4.09 5.34 -12.82
C VAL A 205 2.75 6.06 -12.94
N ILE A 206 2.14 6.00 -14.12
CA ILE A 206 0.84 6.61 -14.43
C ILE A 206 -0.24 5.60 -14.86
N ASP A 207 0.13 4.36 -15.16
CA ASP A 207 -0.82 3.28 -15.46
C ASP A 207 -0.12 1.91 -15.36
N GLN A 208 -0.92 0.86 -15.18
CA GLN A 208 -0.50 -0.54 -15.20
C GLN A 208 -1.52 -1.36 -15.99
N PHE A 209 -1.07 -2.16 -16.94
CA PHE A 209 -1.98 -2.95 -17.79
C PHE A 209 -1.30 -4.17 -18.40
N VAL A 210 -2.10 -5.06 -18.98
CA VAL A 210 -1.62 -6.29 -19.61
C VAL A 210 -1.66 -6.19 -21.14
N VAL A 211 -0.65 -6.76 -21.81
CA VAL A 211 -0.58 -6.94 -23.27
C VAL A 211 -0.16 -8.38 -23.56
N GLY A 212 -1.07 -9.19 -24.11
CA GLY A 212 -0.84 -10.64 -24.22
C GLY A 212 -0.71 -11.24 -22.82
N ASP A 213 0.39 -11.94 -22.57
CA ASP A 213 0.73 -12.51 -21.27
C ASP A 213 1.72 -11.63 -20.47
N HIS A 214 1.96 -10.40 -20.93
CA HIS A 214 2.95 -9.50 -20.33
C HIS A 214 2.30 -8.39 -19.49
N ALA A 215 2.87 -8.15 -18.32
CA ALA A 215 2.57 -6.97 -17.52
C ALA A 215 3.35 -5.76 -18.04
N VAL A 216 2.66 -4.62 -18.16
CA VAL A 216 3.22 -3.37 -18.67
C VAL A 216 3.00 -2.26 -17.66
N MET A 217 4.10 -1.57 -17.35
CA MET A 217 4.12 -0.39 -16.48
C MET A 217 4.35 0.84 -17.36
N ALA A 218 3.47 1.83 -17.26
CA ALA A 218 3.62 3.09 -17.98
C ALA A 218 4.12 4.20 -17.06
N TYR A 219 5.12 4.92 -17.52
CA TYR A 219 5.79 5.99 -16.79
C TYR A 219 5.70 7.30 -17.54
N GLU A 220 5.59 8.37 -16.75
CA GLU A 220 5.69 9.73 -17.23
C GLU A 220 6.94 10.40 -16.65
N PRO A 221 7.83 10.95 -17.48
CA PRO A 221 9.02 11.65 -17.02
C PRO A 221 8.69 12.95 -16.29
N LEU A 222 9.46 13.20 -15.24
CA LEU A 222 9.50 14.48 -14.55
C LEU A 222 10.32 15.48 -15.40
N PRO A 223 9.87 16.74 -15.51
CA PRO A 223 10.55 17.72 -16.34
C PRO A 223 11.92 18.08 -15.76
N GLY A 224 12.99 17.89 -16.55
CA GLY A 224 14.36 18.24 -16.17
C GLY A 224 15.46 17.34 -16.75
N ASN A 225 15.11 16.16 -17.26
CA ASN A 225 16.08 15.11 -17.55
C ASN A 225 16.70 15.13 -18.97
N GLY A 226 16.62 16.25 -19.69
CA GLY A 226 17.29 16.46 -20.99
C GLY A 226 16.84 15.59 -22.18
N ALA A 227 16.17 14.47 -21.95
CA ALA A 227 15.68 13.58 -22.99
C ALA A 227 14.25 13.97 -23.43
N PRO A 228 13.93 13.93 -24.74
CA PRO A 228 12.58 14.22 -25.24
C PRO A 228 11.58 13.08 -24.99
N VAL A 229 11.86 12.20 -24.02
CA VAL A 229 10.96 11.09 -23.66
C VAL A 229 9.70 11.69 -23.05
N VAL A 230 8.57 11.33 -23.63
CA VAL A 230 7.25 11.76 -23.15
C VAL A 230 6.60 10.66 -22.33
N PHE A 231 6.75 9.41 -22.76
CA PHE A 231 6.30 8.24 -22.00
C PHE A 231 7.30 7.11 -22.18
N ARG A 232 7.53 6.37 -21.10
CA ARG A 232 8.25 5.10 -21.11
C ARG A 232 7.30 3.99 -20.68
N PHE A 233 7.42 2.83 -21.30
CA PHE A 233 6.67 1.65 -20.95
C PHE A 233 7.63 0.50 -20.75
N THR A 234 7.62 -0.14 -19.59
CA THR A 234 8.42 -1.35 -19.35
C THR A 234 7.53 -2.56 -19.40
N VAL A 235 7.99 -3.59 -20.10
CA VAL A 235 7.34 -4.88 -20.25
C VAL A 235 8.06 -5.86 -19.36
N HIS A 236 7.29 -6.58 -18.55
CA HIS A 236 7.82 -7.56 -17.60
C HIS A 236 7.46 -8.98 -18.04
N GLY A 237 8.45 -9.87 -17.99
CA GLY A 237 8.30 -11.30 -18.24
C GLY A 237 7.91 -12.09 -17.00
N ALA A 238 7.82 -13.41 -17.14
CA ALA A 238 7.62 -14.31 -16.01
C ALA A 238 8.73 -14.11 -14.96
N GLY A 239 8.33 -13.83 -13.71
CA GLY A 239 9.27 -13.49 -12.62
C GLY A 239 9.56 -11.99 -12.45
N GLY A 240 8.93 -11.10 -13.22
CA GLY A 240 8.99 -9.65 -13.01
C GLY A 240 10.20 -8.93 -13.62
N ALA A 241 11.13 -9.66 -14.25
CA ALA A 241 12.24 -9.07 -14.98
C ALA A 241 11.75 -8.25 -16.18
N VAL A 242 12.36 -7.08 -16.41
CA VAL A 242 12.06 -6.27 -17.61
C VAL A 242 12.63 -6.97 -18.84
N THR A 243 11.76 -7.33 -19.79
CA THR A 243 12.16 -7.97 -21.04
C THR A 243 12.32 -6.96 -22.17
N ASP A 244 11.50 -5.91 -22.14
CA ASP A 244 11.47 -4.87 -23.17
C ASP A 244 11.09 -3.52 -22.58
N ALA A 245 11.54 -2.46 -23.24
CA ALA A 245 11.07 -1.10 -23.00
C ALA A 245 10.58 -0.47 -24.31
N PHE A 246 9.51 0.30 -24.22
CA PHE A 246 9.03 1.13 -25.31
C PHE A 246 9.10 2.59 -24.87
N ALA A 247 9.49 3.48 -25.77
CA ALA A 247 9.55 4.90 -25.50
C ALA A 247 8.80 5.68 -26.58
N ILE A 248 8.11 6.74 -26.15
CA ILE A 248 7.57 7.77 -27.02
C ILE A 248 8.46 8.99 -26.85
N GLU A 249 9.11 9.41 -27.93
CA GLU A 249 10.09 10.48 -27.93
C GLU A 249 9.62 11.61 -28.84
N GLN A 250 9.76 12.86 -28.40
CA GLN A 250 9.49 14.02 -29.25
C GLN A 250 10.60 14.16 -30.30
N ALA A 251 10.21 14.19 -31.58
CA ALA A 251 11.11 14.30 -32.72
C ALA A 251 10.59 15.36 -33.69
N GLY A 252 11.29 16.48 -33.79
CA GLY A 252 10.86 17.64 -34.58
C GLY A 252 9.46 18.12 -34.16
N LYS A 253 8.50 18.12 -35.11
CA LYS A 253 7.10 18.52 -34.88
C LYS A 253 6.17 17.35 -34.54
N GLY A 254 6.70 16.16 -34.26
CA GLY A 254 5.93 14.95 -34.02
C GLY A 254 6.58 14.04 -32.98
N TYR A 255 6.29 12.75 -33.07
CA TYR A 255 6.75 11.75 -32.11
C TYR A 255 7.21 10.50 -32.81
N VAL A 256 8.25 9.87 -32.26
CA VAL A 256 8.76 8.56 -32.66
C VAL A 256 8.46 7.58 -31.54
N VAL A 257 8.15 6.34 -31.92
CA VAL A 257 8.00 5.23 -30.98
C VAL A 257 9.14 4.26 -31.20
N SER A 258 9.86 3.93 -30.15
CA SER A 258 10.96 2.95 -30.19
C SER A 258 10.71 1.78 -29.24
N ARG A 259 11.29 0.63 -29.56
CA ARG A 259 11.40 -0.55 -28.71
C ARG A 259 12.88 -0.82 -28.46
N THR A 260 13.23 -1.03 -27.20
CA THR A 260 14.55 -1.48 -26.76
C THR A 260 14.37 -2.84 -26.09
N ARG A 261 15.06 -3.86 -26.60
CA ARG A 261 15.05 -5.21 -26.04
C ARG A 261 16.01 -5.31 -24.84
N ALA A 262 15.93 -6.40 -24.08
CA ALA A 262 16.83 -6.69 -22.96
C ALA A 262 18.33 -6.67 -23.32
N ASP A 263 18.68 -7.02 -24.57
CA ASP A 263 20.05 -6.99 -25.09
C ASP A 263 20.54 -5.56 -25.45
N GLY A 264 19.70 -4.55 -25.29
CA GLY A 264 19.98 -3.15 -25.65
C GLY A 264 19.66 -2.79 -27.10
N THR A 265 19.24 -3.75 -27.94
CA THR A 265 18.90 -3.48 -29.35
C THR A 265 17.69 -2.55 -29.44
N ARG A 266 17.89 -1.35 -29.99
CA ARG A 266 16.83 -0.34 -30.22
C ARG A 266 16.32 -0.37 -31.66
N THR A 267 15.00 -0.39 -31.83
CA THR A 267 14.32 -0.33 -33.13
C THR A 267 13.20 0.70 -33.11
N GLU A 268 13.04 1.45 -34.19
CA GLU A 268 11.91 2.38 -34.35
C GLU A 268 10.70 1.65 -34.94
N LEU A 269 9.55 1.84 -34.32
CA LEU A 269 8.30 1.23 -34.71
C LEU A 269 7.51 2.16 -35.62
N LYS A 270 6.87 1.59 -36.64
CA LYS A 270 5.98 2.33 -37.56
C LYS A 270 4.63 2.62 -36.89
N VAL A 271 4.63 3.43 -35.84
CA VAL A 271 3.43 3.87 -35.13
C VAL A 271 3.08 5.30 -35.53
N LYS A 272 1.87 5.50 -36.08
CA LYS A 272 1.40 6.83 -36.48
C LYS A 272 0.88 7.61 -35.26
N LEU A 273 1.71 8.52 -34.74
CA LEU A 273 1.28 9.55 -33.78
C LEU A 273 1.10 10.89 -34.51
N GLY A 274 0.12 11.70 -34.10
CA GLY A 274 -0.14 13.01 -34.68
C GLY A 274 0.91 14.06 -34.27
N LYS A 275 0.82 15.29 -34.81
CA LYS A 275 1.68 16.43 -34.38
C LYS A 275 1.49 16.84 -32.91
N LYS A 276 0.35 16.47 -32.32
CA LYS A 276 0.06 16.57 -30.90
C LYS A 276 -0.21 15.16 -30.37
N LEU A 277 0.33 14.84 -29.20
CA LEU A 277 0.00 13.59 -28.54
C LEU A 277 -1.50 13.54 -28.24
N PRO A 278 -2.17 12.41 -28.54
CA PRO A 278 -3.54 12.21 -28.11
C PRO A 278 -3.60 12.07 -26.58
N GLY A 279 -4.79 12.26 -26.02
CA GLY A 279 -5.06 11.97 -24.62
C GLY A 279 -4.79 10.51 -24.24
N TRP A 280 -4.62 10.26 -22.94
CA TRP A 280 -4.07 9.00 -22.42
C TRP A 280 -4.87 7.79 -22.88
N LYS A 281 -6.21 7.86 -22.85
CA LYS A 281 -7.08 6.75 -23.25
C LYS A 281 -6.79 6.27 -24.68
N LYS A 282 -6.67 7.19 -25.64
CA LYS A 282 -6.38 6.87 -27.04
C LYS A 282 -4.91 6.46 -27.22
N LEU A 283 -4.00 7.09 -26.49
CA LEU A 283 -2.58 6.78 -26.54
C LEU A 283 -2.32 5.35 -26.05
N ARG A 284 -2.86 4.99 -24.88
CA ARG A 284 -2.79 3.65 -24.28
C ARG A 284 -3.24 2.58 -25.25
N ALA A 285 -4.44 2.73 -25.83
CA ALA A 285 -4.96 1.76 -26.80
C ALA A 285 -4.06 1.62 -28.05
N THR A 286 -3.43 2.72 -28.48
CA THR A 286 -2.49 2.71 -29.62
C THR A 286 -1.21 1.95 -29.26
N MET A 287 -0.65 2.23 -28.08
CA MET A 287 0.55 1.56 -27.60
C MET A 287 0.33 0.08 -27.33
N GLN A 288 -0.81 -0.31 -26.75
CA GLN A 288 -1.16 -1.72 -26.53
C GLN A 288 -1.15 -2.52 -27.84
N ARG A 289 -1.72 -1.99 -28.93
CA ARG A 289 -1.70 -2.64 -30.25
C ARG A 289 -0.28 -2.74 -30.82
N ALA A 290 0.49 -1.66 -30.72
CA ALA A 290 1.86 -1.61 -31.21
C ALA A 290 2.77 -2.60 -30.46
N MET A 291 2.65 -2.65 -29.13
CA MET A 291 3.37 -3.60 -28.26
C MET A 291 3.00 -5.03 -28.60
N ARG A 292 1.69 -5.36 -28.68
CA ARG A 292 1.23 -6.71 -29.04
C ARG A 292 1.85 -7.17 -30.37
N THR A 293 1.73 -6.34 -31.40
CA THR A 293 2.31 -6.64 -32.72
C THR A 293 3.83 -6.86 -32.65
N ALA A 294 4.53 -6.03 -31.87
CA ALA A 294 5.98 -6.14 -31.75
C ALA A 294 6.40 -7.38 -30.95
N LEU A 295 5.67 -7.72 -29.90
CA LEU A 295 5.95 -8.88 -29.04
C LEU A 295 5.63 -10.19 -29.77
N ASP A 296 4.52 -10.25 -30.50
CA ASP A 296 4.10 -11.43 -31.29
C ASP A 296 5.01 -11.69 -32.50
N ALA A 297 5.66 -10.65 -33.04
CA ALA A 297 6.56 -10.75 -34.20
C ALA A 297 7.99 -11.20 -33.83
N ALA A 298 8.27 -11.43 -32.55
CA ALA A 298 9.57 -11.96 -32.12
C ALA A 298 9.56 -13.49 -32.25
N PRO A 299 10.53 -14.10 -32.97
CA PRO A 299 10.79 -15.53 -32.86
C PRO A 299 11.35 -15.90 -31.48
#